data_AF-A0A356DWE7-F1
#
_entry.id   AF-A0A356DWE7-F1
#
_cell.length_a   1.000
_cell.length_b   1.000
_cell.length_c   1.000
_cell.angle_alpha   90.00
_cell.angle_beta   90.00
_cell.angle_gamma   90.00
#
_symmetry.space_group_name_H-M   'P 1'
#
loop_
_entity.id
_entity.type
_entity.pdbx_description
1 polymer ?
#
loop_
_entity_poly.entity_id
_entity_poly.type
_entity_poly.pdbx_seq_one_letter_code
_entity_poly.pdbx_strand_id
1 'polypeptide(L)'
;MAETDPMTVSERRKYIHKIWGRYRDSTKQEKSQLLDEAVKVTGLHRKSVLRILNGRLSRKPRAKNRGKTYGPIVADAVRKIAKSLDYACAERLKPNLVWMAELLQSHGELRLDDDLKQKLTTISVSTIKRLVKDSEHRLDKIAFRKAPSKPNSQLKAKIPIKRIPWDICMPGHFEIDTVHHGGDSAQGIYVYTLQWLDVASGWSEIVPVYGNSFAAMKDGFDYLLARLPFPVLEFHPDNGAEFINKLLLRHWRELVPNLDITRSKPYRKNDNRFVEENNNSLIRAYVAH
;
A
#
# COMPACT_ATOMS: atom_id res chain seq x y z
N MET A 1 -40.74 14.33 -3.09
CA MET A 1 -40.99 12.87 -2.99
C MET A 1 -40.86 12.32 -4.38
N ALA A 2 -39.95 11.38 -4.60
CA ALA A 2 -39.91 10.63 -5.86
C ALA A 2 -41.05 9.60 -5.85
N GLU A 3 -41.61 9.27 -7.01
CA GLU A 3 -42.75 8.35 -7.14
C GLU A 3 -42.47 6.93 -6.60
N THR A 4 -41.20 6.60 -6.36
CA THR A 4 -40.71 5.27 -5.96
C THR A 4 -40.14 5.21 -4.54
N ASP A 5 -40.19 6.30 -3.77
CA ASP A 5 -39.53 6.37 -2.46
C ASP A 5 -40.27 5.50 -1.41
N PRO A 6 -39.62 4.47 -0.81
CA PRO A 6 -40.29 3.60 0.13
C PRO A 6 -40.64 4.34 1.42
N MET A 7 -41.87 4.12 1.93
CA MET A 7 -42.32 4.73 3.18
C MET A 7 -41.30 4.50 4.31
N THR A 8 -40.96 5.55 5.04
CA THR A 8 -40.15 5.49 6.26
C THR A 8 -40.90 4.76 7.38
N VAL A 9 -40.18 4.33 8.42
CA VAL A 9 -40.77 3.63 9.59
C VAL A 9 -41.83 4.49 10.30
N SER A 10 -41.67 5.81 10.31
CA SER A 10 -42.64 6.76 10.87
C SER A 10 -43.90 6.86 10.01
N GLU A 11 -43.76 6.96 8.69
CA GLU A 11 -44.89 7.05 7.75
C GLU A 11 -45.73 5.77 7.74
N ARG A 12 -45.09 4.60 7.71
CA ARG A 12 -45.80 3.31 7.80
C ARG A 12 -46.65 3.22 9.07
N ARG A 13 -46.12 3.71 10.19
CA ARG A 13 -46.86 3.74 11.46
C ARG A 13 -47.96 4.78 11.49
N LYS A 14 -47.77 5.96 10.89
CA LYS A 14 -48.84 6.96 10.75
C LYS A 14 -50.01 6.40 9.94
N TYR A 15 -49.72 5.68 8.85
CA TYR A 15 -50.75 4.98 8.07
C TYR A 15 -51.48 3.93 8.91
N ILE A 16 -50.75 3.04 9.61
CA ILE A 16 -51.35 2.02 10.49
C ILE A 16 -52.19 2.66 11.61
N HIS A 17 -51.75 3.81 12.15
CA HIS A 17 -52.51 4.55 13.15
C HIS A 17 -53.83 5.11 12.60
N LYS A 18 -53.85 5.62 11.37
CA LYS A 18 -55.07 6.14 10.72
C LYS A 18 -56.09 5.03 10.40
N ILE A 19 -55.64 3.83 10.05
CA ILE A 19 -56.55 2.70 9.78
C ILE A 19 -57.01 2.00 11.07
N TRP A 20 -56.36 2.25 12.21
CA TRP A 20 -56.60 1.50 13.45
C TRP A 20 -58.04 1.58 13.95
N GLY A 21 -58.64 2.78 13.94
CA GLY A 21 -60.05 2.96 14.33
C GLY A 21 -60.99 2.16 13.43
N ARG A 22 -60.85 2.34 12.11
CA ARG A 22 -61.62 1.59 11.09
C ARG A 22 -61.47 0.08 11.26
N TYR A 23 -60.24 -0.41 11.48
CA TYR A 23 -59.98 -1.83 11.71
C TYR A 23 -60.68 -2.39 12.97
N ARG A 24 -60.87 -1.57 14.01
CA ARG A 24 -61.53 -2.01 15.24
C ARG A 24 -63.04 -2.16 15.06
N ASP A 25 -63.65 -1.19 14.40
CA ASP A 25 -65.11 -1.04 14.25
C ASP A 25 -65.67 -1.86 13.07
N SER A 26 -64.80 -2.36 12.19
CA SER A 26 -65.16 -3.15 11.01
C SER A 26 -65.63 -4.58 11.31
N THR A 27 -66.34 -5.18 10.35
CA THR A 27 -66.73 -6.59 10.36
C THR A 27 -65.53 -7.53 10.09
N LYS A 28 -65.68 -8.85 10.31
CA LYS A 28 -64.59 -9.83 10.10
C LYS A 28 -64.05 -9.81 8.66
N GLN A 29 -64.92 -9.60 7.68
CA GLN A 29 -64.55 -9.56 6.26
C GLN A 29 -63.79 -8.26 5.92
N GLU A 30 -64.29 -7.12 6.40
CA GLU A 30 -63.63 -5.81 6.26
C GLU A 30 -62.27 -5.75 6.96
N LYS A 31 -62.12 -6.38 8.14
CA LYS A 31 -60.83 -6.50 8.82
C LYS A 31 -59.80 -7.22 7.96
N SER A 32 -60.20 -8.26 7.23
CA SER A 32 -59.27 -8.94 6.32
C SER A 32 -58.82 -8.03 5.18
N GLN A 33 -59.76 -7.30 4.57
CA GLN A 33 -59.48 -6.36 3.47
C GLN A 33 -58.57 -5.22 3.91
N LEU A 34 -58.86 -4.59 5.05
CA LEU A 34 -58.01 -3.52 5.62
C LEU A 34 -56.60 -4.02 5.96
N LEU A 35 -56.49 -5.27 6.40
CA LEU A 35 -55.20 -5.90 6.68
C LEU A 35 -54.42 -6.21 5.39
N ASP A 36 -55.09 -6.64 4.32
CA ASP A 36 -54.49 -6.86 3.00
C ASP A 36 -53.99 -5.55 2.39
N GLU A 37 -54.80 -4.49 2.47
CA GLU A 37 -54.42 -3.14 2.04
C GLU A 37 -53.20 -2.64 2.82
N ALA A 38 -53.21 -2.78 4.13
CA ALA A 38 -52.11 -2.32 4.97
C ALA A 38 -50.79 -3.06 4.71
N VAL A 39 -50.85 -4.35 4.37
CA VAL A 39 -49.67 -5.11 3.94
C VAL A 39 -49.14 -4.60 2.61
N LYS A 40 -50.01 -4.32 1.63
CA LYS A 40 -49.63 -3.78 0.32
C LYS A 40 -49.01 -2.38 0.43
N VAL A 41 -49.60 -1.49 1.22
CA VAL A 41 -49.15 -0.09 1.36
C VAL A 41 -47.85 0.00 2.18
N THR A 42 -47.74 -0.75 3.28
CA THR A 42 -46.57 -0.63 4.18
C THR A 42 -45.42 -1.58 3.85
N GLY A 43 -45.64 -2.57 3.00
CA GLY A 43 -44.70 -3.65 2.70
C GLY A 43 -44.33 -4.50 3.94
N LEU A 44 -45.11 -4.41 5.03
CA LEU A 44 -44.85 -5.17 6.26
C LEU A 44 -45.55 -6.52 6.21
N HIS A 45 -44.91 -7.53 6.79
CA HIS A 45 -45.53 -8.85 6.93
C HIS A 45 -46.87 -8.77 7.69
N ARG A 46 -47.87 -9.56 7.26
CA ARG A 46 -49.24 -9.58 7.81
C ARG A 46 -49.28 -9.69 9.33
N LYS A 47 -48.50 -10.62 9.92
CA LYS A 47 -48.42 -10.78 11.39
C LYS A 47 -47.84 -9.53 12.09
N SER A 48 -46.96 -8.79 11.43
CA SER A 48 -46.39 -7.55 11.98
C SER A 48 -47.41 -6.43 12.02
N VAL A 49 -48.20 -6.25 10.95
CA VAL A 49 -49.30 -5.27 10.90
C VAL A 49 -50.36 -5.61 11.96
N LEU A 50 -50.76 -6.88 12.02
CA LEU A 50 -51.74 -7.40 12.97
C LEU A 50 -51.27 -7.20 14.44
N ARG A 51 -49.98 -7.43 14.73
CA ARG A 51 -49.38 -7.14 16.05
C ARG A 51 -49.38 -5.65 16.40
N ILE A 52 -49.25 -4.77 15.43
CA ILE A 52 -49.30 -3.31 15.65
C ILE A 52 -50.75 -2.87 15.89
N LEU A 53 -51.70 -3.38 15.09
CA LEU A 53 -53.13 -3.05 15.20
C LEU A 53 -53.75 -3.56 16.51
N ASN A 54 -53.40 -4.77 16.94
CA ASN A 54 -53.87 -5.36 18.20
C ASN A 54 -53.03 -4.95 19.43
N GLY A 55 -51.90 -4.27 19.20
CA GLY A 55 -50.97 -3.85 20.24
C GLY A 55 -51.08 -2.36 20.56
N ARG A 56 -50.08 -1.86 21.28
CA ARG A 56 -49.96 -0.43 21.60
C ARG A 56 -49.37 0.33 20.41
N LEU A 57 -50.15 1.26 19.83
CA LEU A 57 -49.72 2.09 18.70
C LEU A 57 -48.61 3.10 19.07
N SER A 58 -48.61 3.59 20.31
CA SER A 58 -47.62 4.55 20.79
C SER A 58 -46.27 3.89 21.02
N ARG A 59 -45.19 4.52 20.57
CA ARG A 59 -43.82 4.06 20.83
C ARG A 59 -43.49 4.23 22.32
N LYS A 60 -43.03 3.18 23.01
CA LYS A 60 -42.43 3.35 24.33
C LYS A 60 -41.07 4.01 24.16
N PRO A 61 -40.82 5.20 24.74
CA PRO A 61 -39.48 5.77 24.76
C PRO A 61 -38.55 4.80 25.50
N ARG A 62 -37.32 4.67 25.02
CA ARG A 62 -36.33 3.80 25.67
C ARG A 62 -35.92 4.46 26.99
N ALA A 63 -36.33 3.88 28.11
CA ALA A 63 -36.13 4.48 29.44
C ALA A 63 -34.71 4.29 30.01
N LYS A 64 -33.97 3.27 29.54
CA LYS A 64 -32.60 3.00 29.98
C LYS A 64 -31.68 2.76 28.78
N ASN A 65 -30.64 3.59 28.68
CA ASN A 65 -29.44 3.22 27.97
C ASN A 65 -28.51 2.52 28.96
N ARG A 66 -27.91 1.40 28.55
CA ARG A 66 -26.91 0.72 29.37
C ARG A 66 -25.73 1.68 29.54
N GLY A 67 -25.41 2.06 30.78
CA GLY A 67 -24.28 2.95 31.07
C GLY A 67 -22.97 2.39 30.53
N LYS A 68 -22.03 3.27 30.15
CA LYS A 68 -20.69 2.86 29.73
C LYS A 68 -19.90 2.44 30.98
N THR A 69 -19.64 1.15 31.13
CA THR A 69 -18.82 0.60 32.23
C THR A 69 -17.38 1.14 32.21
N TYR A 70 -16.85 1.42 31.01
CA TYR A 70 -15.53 2.01 30.82
C TYR A 70 -15.69 3.48 30.48
N GLY A 71 -15.32 4.33 31.43
CA GLY A 71 -15.41 5.79 31.33
C GLY A 71 -14.27 6.41 30.50
N PRO A 72 -14.22 7.75 30.43
CA PRO A 72 -13.23 8.49 29.65
C PRO A 72 -11.79 8.23 30.12
N ILE A 73 -11.57 8.05 31.43
CA ILE A 73 -10.23 7.78 32.01
C ILE A 73 -9.63 6.50 31.44
N VAL A 74 -10.43 5.41 31.37
CA VAL A 74 -9.97 4.15 30.79
C VAL A 74 -9.72 4.30 29.29
N ALA A 75 -10.56 5.06 28.59
CA ALA A 75 -10.38 5.30 27.16
C ALA A 75 -9.08 6.04 26.87
N ASP A 76 -8.75 7.07 27.65
CA ASP A 76 -7.51 7.83 27.52
C ASP A 76 -6.28 6.96 27.82
N ALA A 77 -6.32 6.20 28.92
CA ALA A 77 -5.25 5.27 29.27
C ALA A 77 -4.97 4.25 28.16
N VAL A 78 -6.02 3.61 27.62
CA VAL A 78 -5.89 2.64 26.51
C VAL A 78 -5.36 3.31 25.24
N ARG A 79 -5.76 4.56 24.93
CA ARG A 79 -5.25 5.31 23.77
C ARG A 79 -3.78 5.68 23.93
N LYS A 80 -3.35 6.14 25.10
CA LYS A 80 -1.94 6.42 25.40
C LYS A 80 -1.09 5.16 25.24
N ILE A 81 -1.51 4.05 25.85
CA ILE A 81 -0.82 2.75 25.74
C ILE A 81 -0.77 2.28 24.28
N ALA A 82 -1.88 2.42 23.53
CA ALA A 82 -1.90 2.09 22.12
C ALA A 82 -0.89 2.93 21.33
N LYS A 83 -0.82 4.24 21.56
CA LYS A 83 0.14 5.13 20.90
C LYS A 83 1.58 4.75 21.22
N SER A 84 1.90 4.45 22.49
CA SER A 84 3.24 4.00 22.91
C SER A 84 3.67 2.68 22.25
N LEU A 85 2.70 1.84 21.88
CA LEU A 85 2.92 0.55 21.21
C LEU A 85 2.63 0.60 19.70
N ASP A 86 2.71 1.78 19.08
CA ASP A 86 2.46 2.02 17.64
C ASP A 86 1.13 1.45 17.13
N TYR A 87 0.10 1.56 17.96
CA TYR A 87 -1.28 1.12 17.73
C TYR A 87 -1.37 -0.36 17.29
N ALA A 88 -0.77 -1.25 18.07
CA ALA A 88 -0.96 -2.69 17.95
C ALA A 88 -2.45 -3.09 17.99
N CYS A 89 -2.81 -4.21 17.37
CA CYS A 89 -4.19 -4.71 17.41
C CYS A 89 -4.63 -5.01 18.85
N ALA A 90 -5.93 -4.93 19.12
CA ALA A 90 -6.50 -5.06 20.46
C ALA A 90 -6.13 -6.40 21.15
N GLU A 91 -5.99 -7.47 20.37
CA GLU A 91 -5.54 -8.79 20.81
C GLU A 91 -4.12 -8.75 21.39
N ARG A 92 -3.22 -8.00 20.75
CA ARG A 92 -1.85 -7.78 21.21
C ARG A 92 -1.76 -6.70 22.29
N LEU A 93 -2.68 -5.75 22.29
CA LEU A 93 -2.69 -4.67 23.28
C LEU A 93 -3.13 -5.18 24.65
N LYS A 94 -4.18 -6.02 24.71
CA LYS A 94 -4.77 -6.52 25.97
C LYS A 94 -3.75 -7.06 26.98
N PRO A 95 -2.87 -8.03 26.64
CA PRO A 95 -1.92 -8.57 27.62
C PRO A 95 -0.89 -7.54 28.11
N ASN A 96 -0.68 -6.47 27.34
CA ASN A 96 0.34 -5.46 27.64
C ASN A 96 -0.22 -4.22 28.38
N LEU A 97 -1.55 -4.13 28.61
CA LEU A 97 -2.17 -2.94 29.17
C LEU A 97 -1.66 -2.59 30.58
N VAL A 98 -1.57 -3.58 31.47
CA VAL A 98 -1.23 -3.33 32.88
C VAL A 98 0.24 -2.94 33.04
N TRP A 99 1.14 -3.78 32.52
CA TRP A 99 2.59 -3.52 32.51
C TRP A 99 2.92 -2.16 31.86
N MET A 100 2.28 -1.84 30.72
CA MET A 100 2.58 -0.58 30.03
C MET A 100 2.00 0.62 30.79
N ALA A 101 0.87 0.46 31.47
CA ALA A 101 0.33 1.49 32.34
C ALA A 101 1.26 1.77 33.54
N GLU A 102 1.82 0.73 34.16
CA GLU A 102 2.79 0.84 35.25
C GLU A 102 4.09 1.50 34.78
N LEU A 103 4.58 1.12 33.59
CA LEU A 103 5.75 1.76 32.99
C LEU A 103 5.50 3.25 32.70
N LEU A 104 4.36 3.59 32.09
CA LEU A 104 3.98 4.99 31.84
C LEU A 104 3.80 5.77 33.15
N GLN A 105 3.31 5.14 34.22
CA GLN A 105 3.25 5.74 35.54
C GLN A 105 4.64 6.04 36.11
N SER A 106 5.59 5.11 35.99
CA SER A 106 6.96 5.32 36.48
C SER A 106 7.66 6.51 35.80
N HIS A 107 7.26 6.84 34.57
CA HIS A 107 7.75 7.98 33.81
C HIS A 107 6.88 9.25 33.94
N GLY A 108 5.80 9.22 34.74
CA GLY A 108 4.91 10.37 34.95
C GLY A 108 3.95 10.67 33.79
N GLU A 109 3.83 9.78 32.81
CA GLU A 109 3.02 9.96 31.59
C GLU A 109 1.55 9.52 31.75
N LEU A 110 1.28 8.72 32.78
CA LEU A 110 -0.05 8.18 33.10
C LEU A 110 -0.28 8.06 34.61
N ARG A 111 -1.42 8.55 35.09
CA ARG A 111 -1.86 8.32 36.48
C ARG A 111 -2.62 7.01 36.57
N LEU A 112 -2.05 6.03 37.28
CA LEU A 112 -2.66 4.73 37.51
C LEU A 112 -3.16 4.65 38.95
N ASP A 113 -4.48 4.60 39.12
CA ASP A 113 -5.12 4.26 40.39
C ASP A 113 -5.56 2.78 40.39
N ASP A 114 -5.90 2.27 41.57
CA ASP A 114 -6.26 0.85 41.73
C ASP A 114 -7.52 0.47 40.92
N ASP A 115 -8.47 1.39 40.80
CA ASP A 115 -9.69 1.21 40.01
C ASP A 115 -9.39 1.14 38.50
N LEU A 116 -8.53 2.00 37.97
CA LEU A 116 -8.07 1.96 36.59
C LEU A 116 -7.27 0.69 36.32
N LYS A 117 -6.39 0.29 37.24
CA LYS A 117 -5.62 -0.96 37.12
C LYS A 117 -6.54 -2.18 37.02
N GLN A 118 -7.56 -2.25 37.88
CA GLN A 118 -8.56 -3.32 37.84
C GLN A 118 -9.37 -3.30 36.54
N LYS A 119 -9.77 -2.11 36.06
CA LYS A 119 -10.48 -1.94 34.77
C LYS A 119 -9.63 -2.35 33.58
N LEU A 120 -8.34 -1.99 33.54
CA LEU A 120 -7.41 -2.40 32.49
C LEU A 120 -7.15 -3.91 32.49
N THR A 121 -7.19 -4.54 33.66
CA THR A 121 -7.03 -6.01 33.80
C THR A 121 -8.26 -6.75 33.27
N THR A 122 -9.45 -6.24 33.53
CA THR A 122 -10.74 -6.91 33.23
C THR A 122 -11.30 -6.57 31.85
N ILE A 123 -10.79 -5.52 31.19
CA ILE A 123 -11.32 -5.06 29.91
C ILE A 123 -11.25 -6.14 28.81
N SER A 124 -12.34 -6.27 28.07
CA SER A 124 -12.43 -7.23 26.96
C SER A 124 -11.79 -6.68 25.68
N VAL A 125 -11.26 -7.59 24.84
CA VAL A 125 -10.70 -7.25 23.52
C VAL A 125 -11.69 -6.47 22.67
N SER A 126 -12.98 -6.83 22.68
CA SER A 126 -14.01 -6.14 21.92
C SER A 126 -14.24 -4.70 22.37
N THR A 127 -14.00 -4.40 23.66
CA THR A 127 -14.07 -3.03 24.18
C THR A 127 -12.84 -2.23 23.78
N ILE A 128 -11.64 -2.82 23.88
CA ILE A 128 -10.41 -2.20 23.38
C ILE A 128 -10.54 -1.85 21.90
N LYS A 129 -11.04 -2.77 21.07
CA LYS A 129 -11.30 -2.51 19.63
C LYS A 129 -12.18 -1.30 19.40
N ARG A 130 -13.19 -1.08 20.24
CA ARG A 130 -14.08 0.09 20.14
C ARG A 130 -13.39 1.39 20.57
N LEU A 131 -12.51 1.33 21.58
CA LEU A 131 -11.78 2.49 22.11
C LEU A 131 -10.67 2.96 21.17
N VAL A 132 -10.03 2.04 20.43
CA VAL A 132 -8.91 2.31 19.51
C VAL A 132 -9.39 2.38 18.03
N LYS A 133 -10.71 2.43 17.79
CA LYS A 133 -11.27 2.35 16.42
C LYS A 133 -11.02 3.60 15.57
N ASP A 134 -10.63 4.73 16.17
CA ASP A 134 -10.51 6.00 15.46
C ASP A 134 -9.50 5.90 14.31
N SER A 135 -9.95 6.30 13.11
CA SER A 135 -9.23 6.16 11.85
C SER A 135 -7.98 7.03 11.75
N GLU A 136 -7.91 8.10 12.55
CA GLU A 136 -6.79 9.05 12.58
C GLU A 136 -5.49 8.37 13.03
N HIS A 137 -5.58 7.37 13.92
CA HIS A 137 -4.42 6.65 14.45
C HIS A 137 -3.65 5.81 13.40
N ARG A 138 -4.25 5.56 12.22
CA ARG A 138 -3.55 4.87 11.12
C ARG A 138 -2.45 5.72 10.50
N LEU A 139 -2.59 7.05 10.49
CA LEU A 139 -1.58 7.94 9.88
C LEU A 139 -0.39 8.18 10.82
N ASP A 140 -0.60 8.09 12.14
CA ASP A 140 0.43 8.26 13.15
C ASP A 140 1.43 7.09 13.21
N LYS A 141 0.96 5.90 12.81
CA LYS A 141 1.72 4.66 12.81
C LYS A 141 3.01 4.81 12.02
N ILE A 142 4.12 4.34 12.58
CA ILE A 142 5.44 4.42 11.93
C ILE A 142 5.40 3.79 10.54
N ALA A 143 4.72 2.64 10.39
CA ALA A 143 4.57 1.94 9.11
C ALA A 143 3.87 2.76 8.00
N PHE A 144 3.04 3.74 8.37
CA PHE A 144 2.32 4.60 7.44
C PHE A 144 2.96 5.98 7.26
N ARG A 145 4.02 6.28 8.02
CA ARG A 145 4.86 7.46 7.75
C ARG A 145 5.59 7.22 6.44
N LYS A 146 5.29 8.04 5.42
CA LYS A 146 6.01 8.00 4.15
C LYS A 146 7.48 8.35 4.40
N ALA A 147 8.36 7.37 4.26
CA ALA A 147 9.79 7.66 4.16
C ALA A 147 10.02 8.60 2.95
N PRO A 148 10.97 9.55 3.03
CA PRO A 148 11.34 10.34 1.85
C PRO A 148 11.72 9.39 0.70
N SER A 149 11.15 9.66 -0.49
CA SER A 149 11.47 8.88 -1.69
C SER A 149 12.97 8.87 -1.92
N LYS A 150 13.58 7.68 -2.04
CA LYS A 150 15.02 7.55 -2.27
C LYS A 150 15.40 8.35 -3.55
N PRO A 151 16.49 9.13 -3.55
CA PRO A 151 16.85 10.02 -4.66
C PRO A 151 16.97 9.31 -6.03
N ASN A 152 17.36 8.03 -6.05
CA ASN A 152 17.44 7.22 -7.27
C ASN A 152 16.07 6.95 -7.90
N SER A 153 14.97 7.01 -7.15
CA SER A 153 13.61 6.85 -7.70
C SER A 153 13.23 8.01 -8.63
N GLN A 154 13.71 9.22 -8.37
CA GLN A 154 13.42 10.38 -9.20
C GLN A 154 14.20 10.38 -10.51
N LEU A 155 15.45 9.87 -10.49
CA LEU A 155 16.27 9.73 -11.70
C LEU A 155 15.72 8.63 -12.61
N LYS A 156 15.39 7.46 -12.04
CA LYS A 156 14.75 6.37 -12.78
C LYS A 156 13.44 6.81 -13.44
N ALA A 157 12.68 7.71 -12.82
CA ALA A 157 11.44 8.23 -13.38
C ALA A 157 11.65 9.11 -14.63
N LYS A 158 12.84 9.73 -14.78
CA LYS A 158 13.16 10.60 -15.94
C LYS A 158 13.69 9.83 -17.15
N ILE A 159 14.13 8.59 -16.97
CA ILE A 159 14.68 7.76 -18.04
C ILE A 159 13.56 6.84 -18.57
N PRO A 160 13.22 6.93 -19.87
CA PRO A 160 12.19 6.10 -20.49
C PRO A 160 12.48 4.61 -20.34
N ILE A 161 11.46 3.84 -20.00
CA ILE A 161 11.51 2.39 -20.05
C ILE A 161 11.20 1.95 -21.48
N LYS A 162 12.13 1.25 -22.12
CA LYS A 162 11.95 0.68 -23.46
C LYS A 162 12.53 -0.73 -23.52
N ARG A 163 12.42 -1.36 -24.68
CA ARG A 163 13.18 -2.55 -25.07
C ARG A 163 13.68 -2.26 -26.48
N ILE A 164 14.97 -2.45 -26.73
CA ILE A 164 15.50 -2.31 -28.09
C ILE A 164 14.85 -3.40 -28.98
N PRO A 165 14.25 -3.03 -30.13
CA PRO A 165 13.72 -4.00 -31.09
C PRO A 165 14.79 -5.01 -31.51
N TRP A 166 14.42 -6.27 -31.71
CA TRP A 166 15.40 -7.31 -32.07
C TRP A 166 15.83 -7.26 -33.53
N ASP A 167 15.00 -6.64 -34.36
CA ASP A 167 15.09 -6.49 -35.80
C ASP A 167 15.62 -5.10 -36.19
N ILE A 168 16.33 -4.44 -35.28
CA ILE A 168 16.92 -3.13 -35.56
C ILE A 168 18.07 -3.30 -36.56
N CYS A 169 17.94 -2.65 -37.71
CA CYS A 169 18.92 -2.80 -38.80
C CYS A 169 20.11 -1.83 -38.69
N MET A 170 20.00 -0.80 -37.86
CA MET A 170 21.00 0.26 -37.74
C MET A 170 21.92 -0.01 -36.53
N PRO A 171 23.24 -0.15 -36.74
CA PRO A 171 24.19 -0.20 -35.63
C PRO A 171 24.23 1.11 -34.84
N GLY A 172 24.52 0.99 -33.54
CA GLY A 172 24.60 2.11 -32.60
C GLY A 172 23.63 2.00 -31.42
N HIS A 173 22.86 0.92 -31.31
CA HIS A 173 21.91 0.70 -30.21
C HIS A 173 22.47 -0.35 -29.25
N PHE A 174 23.04 0.11 -28.13
CA PHE A 174 23.80 -0.74 -27.23
C PHE A 174 23.01 -1.15 -25.99
N GLU A 175 22.89 -2.46 -25.78
CA GLU A 175 22.59 -3.05 -24.48
C GLU A 175 23.85 -3.01 -23.62
N ILE A 176 23.75 -2.45 -22.40
CA ILE A 176 24.89 -2.28 -21.50
C ILE A 176 24.62 -3.03 -20.20
N ASP A 177 25.62 -3.78 -19.75
CA ASP A 177 25.57 -4.46 -18.46
C ASP A 177 26.94 -4.49 -17.78
N THR A 178 26.96 -4.78 -16.48
CA THR A 178 28.19 -5.10 -15.75
C THR A 178 28.11 -6.47 -15.12
N VAL A 179 29.20 -7.24 -15.23
CA VAL A 179 29.37 -8.49 -14.49
C VAL A 179 30.27 -8.22 -13.30
N HIS A 180 29.74 -8.43 -12.10
CA HIS A 180 30.48 -8.31 -10.85
C HIS A 180 31.33 -9.55 -10.59
N HIS A 181 32.64 -9.37 -10.35
CA HIS A 181 33.58 -10.44 -10.00
C HIS A 181 33.99 -10.33 -8.53
N GLY A 182 33.04 -10.57 -7.63
CA GLY A 182 33.30 -10.60 -6.19
C GLY A 182 32.97 -11.96 -5.59
N GLY A 183 33.84 -12.44 -4.70
CA GLY A 183 33.63 -13.67 -3.95
C GLY A 183 32.62 -13.52 -2.80
N ASP A 184 32.59 -14.48 -1.88
CA ASP A 184 31.57 -14.59 -0.81
C ASP A 184 31.49 -13.41 0.17
N SER A 185 32.53 -12.57 0.22
CA SER A 185 32.55 -11.34 1.02
C SER A 185 32.11 -10.16 0.17
N ALA A 186 31.32 -9.25 0.75
CA ALA A 186 30.97 -7.96 0.16
C ALA A 186 31.89 -6.81 0.63
N GLN A 187 32.97 -7.11 1.36
CA GLN A 187 33.94 -6.12 1.84
C GLN A 187 35.08 -5.91 0.84
N GLY A 188 35.09 -4.76 0.15
CA GLY A 188 36.21 -4.34 -0.69
C GLY A 188 35.78 -3.64 -1.98
N ILE A 189 36.77 -3.35 -2.83
CA ILE A 189 36.57 -2.91 -4.21
C ILE A 189 36.76 -4.12 -5.11
N TYR A 190 35.74 -4.47 -5.88
CA TYR A 190 35.74 -5.60 -6.79
C TYR A 190 35.96 -5.17 -8.23
N VAL A 191 36.48 -6.08 -9.04
CA VAL A 191 36.52 -5.87 -10.48
C VAL A 191 35.10 -6.10 -11.03
N TYR A 192 34.68 -5.19 -11.89
CA TYR A 192 33.49 -5.36 -12.70
C TYR A 192 33.93 -5.48 -14.16
N THR A 193 33.28 -6.31 -14.95
CA THR A 193 33.44 -6.27 -16.40
C THR A 193 32.28 -5.48 -16.98
N LEU A 194 32.59 -4.35 -17.61
CA LEU A 194 31.64 -3.56 -18.39
C LEU A 194 31.56 -4.15 -19.78
N GLN A 195 30.35 -4.49 -20.23
CA GLN A 195 30.09 -4.99 -21.57
C GLN A 195 29.07 -4.12 -22.28
N TRP A 196 29.39 -3.75 -23.52
CA TRP A 196 28.47 -3.11 -24.46
C TRP A 196 28.23 -4.05 -25.62
N LEU A 197 26.96 -4.22 -25.99
CA LEU A 197 26.57 -5.05 -27.11
C LEU A 197 25.62 -4.29 -28.02
N ASP A 198 26.02 -4.13 -29.28
CA ASP A 198 25.15 -3.57 -30.32
C ASP A 198 24.17 -4.62 -30.83
N VAL A 199 22.88 -4.30 -30.79
CA VAL A 199 21.81 -5.25 -31.13
C VAL A 199 21.77 -5.58 -32.63
N ALA A 200 22.09 -4.61 -33.50
CA ALA A 200 21.98 -4.79 -34.95
C ALA A 200 23.10 -5.68 -35.52
N SER A 201 24.34 -5.43 -35.10
CA SER A 201 25.53 -6.08 -35.62
C SER A 201 26.02 -7.26 -34.75
N GLY A 202 25.58 -7.33 -33.49
CA GLY A 202 26.13 -8.25 -32.50
C GLY A 202 27.54 -7.86 -32.03
N TRP A 203 28.05 -6.67 -32.41
CA TRP A 203 29.36 -6.19 -31.97
C TRP A 203 29.40 -6.06 -30.45
N SER A 204 30.42 -6.63 -29.82
CA SER A 204 30.60 -6.61 -28.38
C SER A 204 31.93 -6.00 -28.00
N GLU A 205 31.92 -4.98 -27.16
CA GLU A 205 33.10 -4.42 -26.51
C GLU A 205 33.06 -4.77 -25.02
N ILE A 206 34.19 -5.20 -24.47
CA ILE A 206 34.29 -5.71 -23.10
C ILE A 206 35.54 -5.12 -22.46
N VAL A 207 35.40 -4.49 -21.29
CA VAL A 207 36.53 -3.93 -20.54
C VAL A 207 36.38 -4.20 -19.03
N PRO A 208 37.45 -4.59 -18.33
CA PRO A 208 37.44 -4.64 -16.87
C PRO A 208 37.53 -3.21 -16.30
N VAL A 209 36.71 -2.91 -15.30
CA VAL A 209 36.73 -1.67 -14.53
C VAL A 209 36.93 -1.97 -13.04
N TYR A 210 37.76 -1.17 -12.39
CA TYR A 210 38.10 -1.36 -10.98
C TYR A 210 37.07 -0.65 -10.08
N GLY A 211 36.07 -1.41 -9.64
CA GLY A 211 34.93 -0.92 -8.88
C GLY A 211 33.82 -0.33 -9.74
N ASN A 212 32.71 0.03 -9.08
CA ASN A 212 31.52 0.62 -9.71
C ASN A 212 31.39 2.13 -9.44
N SER A 213 32.51 2.78 -9.11
CA SER A 213 32.55 4.22 -8.88
C SER A 213 32.32 4.99 -10.19
N PHE A 214 31.87 6.24 -10.09
CA PHE A 214 31.70 7.09 -11.27
C PHE A 214 33.00 7.22 -12.08
N ALA A 215 34.15 7.39 -11.44
CA ALA A 215 35.44 7.54 -12.13
C ALA A 215 35.80 6.27 -12.93
N ALA A 216 35.67 5.10 -12.32
CA ALA A 216 35.93 3.81 -12.98
C ALA A 216 34.99 3.57 -14.17
N MET A 217 33.69 3.84 -13.99
CA MET A 217 32.71 3.72 -15.07
C MET A 217 33.00 4.72 -16.19
N LYS A 218 33.27 5.99 -15.86
CA LYS A 218 33.61 7.04 -16.83
C LYS A 218 34.79 6.61 -17.72
N ASP A 219 35.88 6.15 -17.12
CA ASP A 219 37.08 5.76 -17.86
C ASP A 219 36.83 4.52 -18.74
N GLY A 220 36.05 3.55 -18.24
CA GLY A 220 35.60 2.41 -19.05
C GLY A 220 34.77 2.85 -20.27
N PHE A 221 33.85 3.79 -20.08
CA PHE A 221 33.02 4.33 -21.16
C PHE A 221 33.85 5.10 -22.19
N ASP A 222 34.79 5.94 -21.75
CA ASP A 222 35.68 6.70 -22.64
C ASP A 222 36.54 5.75 -23.48
N TYR A 223 37.07 4.69 -22.85
CA TYR A 223 37.90 3.68 -23.50
C TYR A 223 37.13 2.90 -24.56
N LEU A 224 35.91 2.44 -24.25
CA LEU A 224 35.08 1.70 -25.21
C LEU A 224 34.66 2.59 -26.38
N LEU A 225 34.22 3.82 -26.11
CA LEU A 225 33.76 4.76 -27.13
C LEU A 225 34.84 5.05 -28.18
N ALA A 226 36.09 5.20 -27.77
CA ALA A 226 37.22 5.48 -28.66
C ALA A 226 37.54 4.34 -29.65
N ARG A 227 37.04 3.13 -29.42
CA ARG A 227 37.33 1.92 -30.20
C ARG A 227 36.22 1.54 -31.17
N LEU A 228 35.04 2.13 -31.02
CA LEU A 228 33.89 1.74 -31.81
C LEU A 228 34.06 2.13 -33.29
N PRO A 229 33.76 1.21 -34.23
CA PRO A 229 33.85 1.49 -35.66
C PRO A 229 32.64 2.27 -36.21
N PHE A 230 31.63 2.57 -35.37
CA PHE A 230 30.39 3.25 -35.74
C PHE A 230 29.87 4.12 -34.58
N PRO A 231 29.02 5.13 -34.86
CA PRO A 231 28.50 6.03 -33.83
C PRO A 231 27.55 5.33 -32.86
N VAL A 232 27.52 5.85 -31.63
CA VAL A 232 26.54 5.45 -30.61
C VAL A 232 25.28 6.30 -30.78
N LEU A 233 24.12 5.64 -30.82
CA LEU A 233 22.80 6.25 -30.91
C LEU A 233 21.99 6.07 -29.61
N GLU A 234 22.07 4.89 -28.99
CA GLU A 234 21.32 4.58 -27.78
C GLU A 234 22.15 3.79 -26.77
N PHE A 235 22.06 4.19 -25.50
CA PHE A 235 22.52 3.41 -24.36
C PHE A 235 21.32 2.85 -23.58
N HIS A 236 21.29 1.53 -23.45
CA HIS A 236 20.24 0.77 -22.77
C HIS A 236 20.79 -0.06 -21.60
N PRO A 237 21.12 0.58 -20.46
CA PRO A 237 21.51 -0.11 -19.23
C PRO A 237 20.32 -0.74 -18.50
N ASP A 238 20.66 -1.58 -17.53
CA ASP A 238 19.73 -2.06 -16.53
C ASP A 238 19.39 -0.98 -15.48
N ASN A 239 18.81 -1.37 -14.34
CA ASN A 239 18.42 -0.44 -13.27
C ASN A 239 19.49 -0.29 -12.17
N GLY A 240 20.73 -0.70 -12.43
CA GLY A 240 21.89 -0.59 -11.54
C GLY A 240 22.18 0.83 -11.07
N ALA A 241 22.78 0.96 -9.89
CA ALA A 241 23.12 2.27 -9.32
C ALA A 241 24.38 2.87 -9.98
N GLU A 242 25.23 2.01 -10.51
CA GLU A 242 26.42 2.29 -11.31
C GLU A 242 26.06 3.02 -12.61
N PHE A 243 24.93 2.66 -13.25
CA PHE A 243 24.45 3.30 -14.47
C PHE A 243 23.51 4.48 -14.20
N ILE A 244 22.56 4.30 -13.28
CA ILE A 244 21.54 5.31 -12.98
C ILE A 244 22.06 6.34 -11.96
N ASN A 245 23.09 7.08 -12.37
CA ASN A 245 23.73 8.14 -11.59
C ASN A 245 23.76 9.46 -12.40
N LYS A 246 23.47 10.60 -11.75
CA LYS A 246 23.50 11.94 -12.36
C LYS A 246 24.83 12.26 -13.06
N LEU A 247 25.95 11.88 -12.45
CA LEU A 247 27.28 12.18 -12.98
C LEU A 247 27.51 11.43 -14.29
N LEU A 248 27.16 10.15 -14.33
CA LEU A 248 27.34 9.32 -15.51
C LEU A 248 26.39 9.72 -16.64
N LEU A 249 25.12 10.01 -16.33
CA LEU A 249 24.16 10.51 -17.32
C LEU A 249 24.58 11.86 -17.93
N ARG A 250 25.22 12.72 -17.13
CA ARG A 250 25.79 13.98 -17.61
C ARG A 250 26.97 13.70 -18.54
N HIS A 251 27.89 12.84 -18.10
CA HIS A 251 29.06 12.44 -18.88
C HIS A 251 28.67 11.85 -20.24
N TRP A 252 27.70 10.94 -20.28
CA TRP A 252 27.22 10.36 -21.54
C TRP A 252 26.70 11.39 -22.53
N ARG A 253 25.98 12.41 -22.05
CA ARG A 253 25.49 13.51 -22.90
C ARG A 253 26.60 14.46 -23.36
N GLU A 254 27.66 14.60 -22.56
CA GLU A 254 28.84 15.37 -22.94
C GLU A 254 29.67 14.62 -24.00
N LEU A 255 29.78 13.29 -23.87
CA LEU A 255 30.44 12.42 -24.85
C LEU A 255 29.67 12.32 -26.18
N VAL A 256 28.36 12.14 -26.10
CA VAL A 256 27.49 11.91 -27.25
C VAL A 256 26.25 12.82 -27.11
N PRO A 257 26.28 14.03 -27.70
CA PRO A 257 25.23 15.05 -27.49
C PRO A 257 23.81 14.61 -27.84
N ASN A 258 23.65 13.74 -28.84
CA ASN A 258 22.36 13.27 -29.34
C ASN A 258 22.03 11.84 -28.87
N LEU A 259 22.62 11.40 -27.76
CA LEU A 259 22.44 10.06 -27.22
C LEU A 259 21.04 9.86 -26.63
N ASP A 260 20.35 8.83 -27.10
CA ASP A 260 19.17 8.31 -26.43
C ASP A 260 19.57 7.45 -25.24
N ILE A 261 19.02 7.77 -24.06
CA ILE A 261 19.23 6.99 -22.84
C ILE A 261 17.90 6.39 -22.43
N THR A 262 17.84 5.07 -22.43
CA THR A 262 16.66 4.31 -22.04
C THR A 262 17.04 3.28 -20.97
N ARG A 263 16.07 2.52 -20.45
CA ARG A 263 16.36 1.47 -19.46
C ARG A 263 15.38 0.32 -19.55
N SER A 264 15.83 -0.84 -19.07
CA SER A 264 15.00 -2.03 -18.95
C SER A 264 13.91 -1.88 -17.87
N LYS A 265 12.86 -2.72 -17.95
CA LYS A 265 11.87 -2.79 -16.87
C LYS A 265 12.49 -3.39 -15.60
N PRO A 266 12.13 -2.90 -14.41
CA PRO A 266 12.56 -3.51 -13.16
C PRO A 266 12.22 -5.01 -13.12
N TYR A 267 13.19 -5.85 -12.77
CA TYR A 267 13.06 -7.30 -12.63
C TYR A 267 12.68 -8.04 -13.92
N ARG A 268 13.05 -7.52 -15.10
CA ARG A 268 12.81 -8.15 -16.41
C ARG A 268 14.11 -8.31 -17.18
N LYS A 269 14.81 -9.41 -16.88
CA LYS A 269 16.05 -9.85 -17.52
C LYS A 269 15.99 -9.87 -19.06
N ASN A 270 14.90 -10.41 -19.61
CA ASN A 270 14.65 -10.51 -21.06
C ASN A 270 14.53 -9.17 -21.82
N ASP A 271 14.62 -8.02 -21.16
CA ASP A 271 14.70 -6.72 -21.84
C ASP A 271 16.13 -6.41 -22.35
N ASN A 272 17.16 -7.04 -21.76
CA ASN A 272 18.59 -6.94 -22.12
C ASN A 272 19.11 -8.29 -22.63
N ARG A 273 18.39 -8.87 -23.60
CA ARG A 273 18.49 -10.31 -23.92
C ARG A 273 19.86 -10.72 -24.46
N PHE A 274 20.47 -9.88 -25.30
CA PHE A 274 21.68 -10.23 -26.03
C PHE A 274 22.90 -10.05 -25.13
N VAL A 275 22.94 -8.94 -24.36
CA VAL A 275 24.02 -8.74 -23.40
C VAL A 275 23.97 -9.77 -22.28
N GLU A 276 22.79 -10.20 -21.83
CA GLU A 276 22.68 -11.27 -20.82
C GLU A 276 23.19 -12.63 -21.33
N GLU A 277 22.88 -12.98 -22.58
CA GLU A 277 23.41 -14.18 -23.23
C GLU A 277 24.94 -14.11 -23.36
N ASN A 278 25.46 -12.99 -23.87
CA ASN A 278 26.89 -12.82 -24.08
C ASN A 278 27.67 -12.69 -22.76
N ASN A 279 27.07 -12.15 -21.70
CA ASN A 279 27.69 -12.15 -20.38
C ASN A 279 27.97 -13.59 -19.91
N ASN A 280 27.09 -14.54 -20.21
CA ASN A 280 27.33 -15.95 -19.87
C ASN A 280 28.45 -16.55 -20.73
N SER A 281 28.38 -16.38 -22.05
CA SER A 281 29.29 -17.05 -23.00
C SER A 281 30.68 -16.41 -23.10
N LEU A 282 30.79 -15.09 -22.95
CA LEU A 282 32.04 -14.34 -23.16
C LEU A 282 32.73 -13.91 -21.86
N ILE A 283 32.00 -13.77 -20.76
CA ILE A 283 32.58 -13.34 -19.48
C ILE A 283 32.57 -14.48 -18.47
N ARG A 284 31.37 -14.98 -18.11
CA ARG A 284 31.25 -15.95 -17.01
C ARG A 284 31.90 -17.29 -17.32
N ALA A 285 31.90 -17.71 -18.59
CA ALA A 285 32.60 -18.91 -19.02
C ALA A 285 34.13 -18.86 -18.80
N TYR A 286 34.74 -17.67 -18.70
CA TYR A 286 36.19 -17.50 -18.66
C TYR A 286 36.72 -16.93 -17.34
N VAL A 287 35.96 -16.04 -16.69
CA VAL A 287 36.50 -15.21 -15.59
C VAL A 287 35.64 -15.23 -14.32
N ALA A 288 34.36 -15.62 -14.39
CA ALA A 288 33.47 -15.54 -13.23
C ALA A 288 33.31 -16.90 -12.52
N HIS A 289 33.76 -16.96 -11.26
CA HIS A 289 33.39 -17.97 -10.27
C HIS A 289 32.93 -17.27 -8.98
#